data_AF-A0A972TTF9-F1
#
_entry.id   AF-A0A972TTF9-F1
#
_cell.length_a   1.000
_cell.length_b   1.000
_cell.length_c   1.000
_cell.angle_alpha   90.00
_cell.angle_beta   90.00
_cell.angle_gamma   90.00
#
_symmetry.space_group_name_H-M   'P 1'
#
loop_
_entity.id
_entity.type
_entity.pdbx_description
1 polymer ?
#
loop_
_entity_poly.entity_id
_entity_poly.type
_entity_poly.pdbx_seq_one_letter_code
_entity_poly.pdbx_strand_id
1 'polypeptide(L)'
;MDKNQLLLKLNAVQHNLLIGLATGMEWVPKNWKDICNITFDFTGDDGASKAKISLKGLHDTLMNESTRETTRINFMACLKRATLREAHELILLYCEESNQFEEYKSQPWFQFARIIRNVVSHKDCGVLREWPSDLSKKGITSVVWRGNELRKDMIGQTIDFKVREALHLLDDQREFVLNVLD
;
A
#
# COMPACT_ATOMS: atom_id res chain seq x y z
N MET A 1 -11.81 15.02 -10.77
CA MET A 1 -10.55 14.51 -11.37
C MET A 1 -10.89 13.86 -12.70
N ASP A 2 -10.13 14.07 -13.77
CA ASP A 2 -10.38 13.36 -15.05
C ASP A 2 -9.65 12.01 -15.13
N LYS A 3 -10.03 11.16 -16.11
CA LYS A 3 -9.46 9.82 -16.30
C LYS A 3 -7.94 9.83 -16.50
N ASN A 4 -7.39 10.80 -17.22
CA ASN A 4 -5.94 10.91 -17.44
C ASN A 4 -5.22 11.29 -16.15
N GLN A 5 -5.79 12.21 -15.35
CA GLN A 5 -5.28 12.56 -14.03
C GLN A 5 -5.31 11.36 -13.07
N LEU A 6 -6.39 10.56 -13.09
CA LEU A 6 -6.47 9.32 -12.31
C LEU A 6 -5.34 8.35 -12.69
N LEU A 7 -5.13 8.11 -13.99
CA LEU A 7 -4.06 7.22 -14.48
C LEU A 7 -2.67 7.73 -14.09
N LEU A 8 -2.41 9.03 -14.20
CA LEU A 8 -1.15 9.63 -13.76
C LEU A 8 -0.91 9.40 -12.26
N LYS A 9 -1.94 9.56 -11.43
CA LYS A 9 -1.83 9.30 -9.99
C LYS A 9 -1.64 7.81 -9.67
N LEU A 10 -2.32 6.90 -10.36
CA LEU A 10 -2.10 5.46 -10.21
C LEU A 10 -0.69 5.04 -10.65
N ASN A 11 -0.15 5.65 -11.71
CA ASN A 11 1.25 5.45 -12.12
C ASN A 11 2.20 5.95 -11.04
N ALA A 12 1.92 7.10 -10.40
CA ALA A 12 2.72 7.59 -9.28
C ALA A 12 2.70 6.60 -8.09
N VAL A 13 1.54 6.01 -7.77
CA VAL A 13 1.45 4.95 -6.74
C VAL A 13 2.31 3.74 -7.12
N GLN A 14 2.28 3.30 -8.38
CA GLN A 14 3.12 2.21 -8.86
C GLN A 14 4.61 2.54 -8.76
N HIS A 15 5.01 3.74 -9.20
CA HIS A 15 6.40 4.19 -9.15
C HIS A 15 6.89 4.28 -7.71
N ASN A 16 6.09 4.80 -6.78
CA ASN A 16 6.44 4.85 -5.36
C ASN A 16 6.66 3.45 -4.79
N LEU A 17 5.82 2.47 -5.16
CA LEU A 17 6.06 1.08 -4.78
C LEU A 17 7.38 0.57 -5.36
N LEU A 18 7.62 0.74 -6.66
CA LEU A 18 8.84 0.25 -7.32
C LEU A 18 10.12 0.89 -6.75
N ILE A 19 10.12 2.19 -6.50
CA ILE A 19 11.23 2.89 -5.82
C ILE A 19 11.41 2.35 -4.41
N GLY A 20 10.32 2.15 -3.66
CA GLY A 20 10.34 1.52 -2.34
C GLY A 20 10.94 0.10 -2.37
N LEU A 21 10.62 -0.69 -3.39
CA LEU A 21 11.18 -2.03 -3.55
C LEU A 21 12.67 -1.99 -3.88
N ALA A 22 13.07 -1.16 -4.84
CA ALA A 22 14.48 -0.99 -5.21
C ALA A 22 15.31 -0.53 -4.00
N THR A 23 14.84 0.50 -3.30
CA THR A 23 15.50 1.01 -2.08
C THR A 23 15.52 -0.02 -0.96
N GLY A 24 14.50 -0.88 -0.81
CA GLY A 24 14.49 -1.96 0.18
C GLY A 24 15.41 -3.14 -0.16
N MET A 25 15.72 -3.35 -1.45
CA MET A 25 16.67 -4.38 -1.93
C MET A 25 18.13 -3.92 -1.84
N GLU A 26 18.38 -2.62 -2.02
CA GLU A 26 19.74 -2.03 -1.94
C GLU A 26 20.19 -1.69 -0.52
N TRP A 27 19.70 -2.39 0.50
CA TRP A 27 20.19 -2.26 1.86
C TRP A 27 21.59 -2.87 2.03
N VAL A 28 22.57 -2.29 1.35
CA VAL A 28 23.98 -2.68 1.41
C VAL A 28 24.71 -1.80 2.43
N PRO A 29 25.37 -2.39 3.46
CA PRO A 29 25.94 -1.64 4.59
C PRO A 29 27.03 -0.62 4.25
N LYS A 30 27.61 -0.66 3.04
CA LYS A 30 28.89 0.00 2.74
C LYS A 30 28.89 1.52 2.94
N ASN A 31 27.73 2.18 2.88
CA ASN A 31 27.63 3.64 2.97
C ASN A 31 26.78 4.15 4.15
N TRP A 32 26.23 3.28 5.01
CA TRP A 32 25.30 3.74 6.06
C TRP A 32 25.95 4.58 7.13
N LYS A 33 27.20 4.29 7.48
CA LYS A 33 27.95 5.08 8.45
C LYS A 33 28.04 6.55 8.01
N ASP A 34 28.23 6.79 6.71
CA ASP A 34 28.31 8.13 6.15
C ASP A 34 26.93 8.78 6.07
N ILE A 35 25.90 8.02 5.65
CA ILE A 35 24.52 8.50 5.58
C ILE A 35 23.98 8.91 6.95
N CYS A 36 24.28 8.16 8.02
CA CYS A 36 23.85 8.49 9.38
C CYS A 36 24.43 9.80 9.92
N ASN A 37 25.53 10.30 9.33
CA ASN A 37 26.11 11.58 9.72
C ASN A 37 25.51 12.77 8.95
N ILE A 38 24.68 12.51 7.93
CA ILE A 38 24.00 13.56 7.19
C ILE A 38 22.96 14.24 8.08
N THR A 39 22.91 15.56 7.99
CA THR A 39 21.84 16.36 8.54
C THR A 39 21.25 17.23 7.44
N PHE A 40 19.93 17.18 7.31
CA PHE A 40 19.19 17.96 6.33
C PHE A 40 18.64 19.21 6.99
N ASP A 41 18.93 20.36 6.38
CA ASP A 41 18.35 21.64 6.73
C ASP A 41 17.22 21.94 5.73
N PHE A 42 15.99 21.99 6.24
CA PHE A 42 14.81 22.36 5.47
C PHE A 42 14.42 23.78 5.81
N THR A 43 14.19 24.58 4.78
CA THR A 43 13.54 25.89 4.90
C THR A 43 12.15 25.74 4.31
N GLY A 44 11.12 26.10 5.07
CA GLY A 44 9.74 26.10 4.60
C GLY A 44 9.52 27.14 3.51
N ASP A 45 8.41 26.99 2.78
CA ASP A 45 8.05 27.89 1.68
C ASP A 45 7.81 29.33 2.14
N ASP A 46 7.55 29.53 3.43
CA ASP A 46 7.43 30.83 4.10
C ASP A 46 8.79 31.54 4.33
N GLY A 47 9.91 30.86 4.06
CA GLY A 47 11.27 31.35 4.27
C GLY A 47 11.68 31.52 5.75
N ALA A 48 10.76 31.30 6.68
CA ALA A 48 10.94 31.55 8.11
C ALA A 48 11.01 30.26 8.92
N SER A 49 10.22 29.25 8.53
CA SER A 49 10.21 27.94 9.14
C SER A 49 11.49 27.18 8.79
N LYS A 50 12.21 26.73 9.82
CA LYS A 50 13.42 25.91 9.65
C LYS A 50 13.29 24.62 10.41
N ALA A 51 13.54 23.51 9.74
CA ALA A 51 13.59 22.19 10.36
C ALA A 51 14.95 21.55 10.08
N LYS A 52 15.52 20.94 11.10
CA LYS A 52 16.77 20.19 10.98
C LYS A 52 16.52 18.73 11.29
N ILE A 53 16.73 17.85 10.32
CA ILE A 53 16.54 16.41 10.49
C ILE A 53 17.90 15.73 10.44
N SER A 54 18.33 15.18 11.57
CA SER A 54 19.55 14.37 11.66
C SER A 54 19.22 12.90 11.47
N LEU A 55 20.01 12.22 10.63
CA LEU A 55 19.89 10.76 10.45
C LEU A 55 20.65 9.95 11.51
N LYS A 56 21.27 10.60 12.50
CA LYS A 56 22.07 9.94 13.53
C LYS A 56 21.27 8.89 14.31
N GLY A 57 19.98 9.13 14.54
CA GLY A 57 19.08 8.18 15.21
C GLY A 57 18.84 6.88 14.43
N LEU A 58 19.20 6.82 13.15
CA LEU A 58 19.12 5.60 12.35
C LEU A 58 20.36 4.71 12.48
N HIS A 59 21.44 5.20 13.10
CA HIS A 59 22.72 4.49 13.17
C HIS A 59 22.57 3.09 13.77
N ASP A 60 21.98 2.98 14.95
CA ASP A 60 21.87 1.69 15.65
C ASP A 60 20.90 0.74 14.94
N THR A 61 19.88 1.29 14.30
CA THR A 61 18.93 0.55 13.45
C THR A 61 19.60 -0.04 12.21
N LEU A 62 20.49 0.71 11.56
CA LEU A 62 21.13 0.28 10.31
C LEU A 62 22.34 -0.62 10.56
N MET A 63 23.12 -0.36 11.62
CA MET A 63 24.36 -1.10 11.89
C MET A 63 24.10 -2.48 12.53
N ASN A 64 22.99 -2.68 13.23
CA ASN A 64 22.61 -3.98 13.78
C ASN A 64 21.72 -4.77 12.80
N GLU A 65 22.05 -6.03 12.55
CA GLU A 65 21.36 -6.86 11.57
C GLU A 65 19.91 -7.19 11.92
N SER A 66 19.63 -7.48 13.19
CA SER A 66 18.29 -7.83 13.64
C SER A 66 17.34 -6.64 13.60
N THR A 67 17.79 -5.46 14.05
CA THR A 67 16.99 -4.23 13.99
C THR A 67 16.77 -3.81 12.55
N ARG A 68 17.80 -3.92 11.72
CA ARG A 68 17.73 -3.66 10.29
C ARG A 68 16.70 -4.53 9.58
N GLU A 69 16.74 -5.85 9.78
CA GLU A 69 15.78 -6.74 9.14
C GLU A 69 14.34 -6.44 9.61
N THR A 70 14.16 -6.13 10.89
CA THR A 70 12.87 -5.67 11.44
C THR A 70 12.38 -4.40 10.75
N THR A 71 13.25 -3.40 10.59
CA THR A 71 12.91 -2.14 9.89
C THR A 71 12.58 -2.39 8.44
N ARG A 72 13.32 -3.27 7.75
CA ARG A 72 13.03 -3.65 6.37
C ARG A 72 11.64 -4.28 6.25
N ILE A 73 11.30 -5.25 7.10
CA ILE A 73 9.96 -5.87 7.13
C ILE A 73 8.87 -4.82 7.36
N ASN A 74 9.06 -3.92 8.32
CA ASN A 74 8.11 -2.86 8.63
C ASN A 74 7.96 -1.87 7.47
N PHE A 75 9.06 -1.48 6.82
CA PHE A 75 9.06 -0.61 5.65
C PHE A 75 8.29 -1.25 4.50
N MET A 76 8.51 -2.54 4.22
CA MET A 76 7.77 -3.28 3.21
C MET A 76 6.27 -3.37 3.53
N ALA A 77 5.92 -3.53 4.81
CA ALA A 77 4.52 -3.48 5.24
C ALA A 77 3.90 -2.08 5.04
N CYS A 78 4.64 -1.00 5.35
CA CYS A 78 4.22 0.38 5.07
C CYS A 78 3.95 0.61 3.59
N LEU A 79 4.86 0.17 2.72
CA LEU A 79 4.70 0.30 1.26
C LEU A 79 3.44 -0.41 0.78
N LYS A 80 3.22 -1.67 1.18
CA LYS A 80 1.99 -2.42 0.81
C LYS A 80 0.72 -1.69 1.27
N ARG A 81 0.69 -1.18 2.51
CA ARG A 81 -0.44 -0.41 3.04
C ARG A 81 -0.71 0.83 2.20
N ALA A 82 0.33 1.61 1.94
CA ALA A 82 0.24 2.85 1.18
C ALA A 82 -0.30 2.58 -0.24
N THR A 83 0.30 1.62 -0.96
CA THR A 83 -0.14 1.24 -2.30
C THR A 83 -1.62 0.86 -2.36
N LEU A 84 -2.05 -0.07 -1.50
CA LEU A 84 -3.41 -0.58 -1.51
C LEU A 84 -4.44 0.49 -1.12
N ARG A 85 -4.07 1.34 -0.16
CA ARG A 85 -4.92 2.42 0.30
C ARG A 85 -5.06 3.51 -0.76
N GLU A 86 -3.94 4.05 -1.24
CA GLU A 86 -3.93 5.17 -2.17
C GLU A 86 -4.59 4.80 -3.49
N ALA A 87 -4.29 3.63 -4.07
CA ALA A 87 -4.91 3.20 -5.31
C ALA A 87 -6.43 3.04 -5.17
N HIS A 88 -6.89 2.46 -4.06
CA HIS A 88 -8.32 2.32 -3.77
C HIS A 88 -9.01 3.68 -3.58
N GLU A 89 -8.41 4.60 -2.82
CA GLU A 89 -8.97 5.93 -2.55
C GLU A 89 -9.04 6.78 -3.82
N LEU A 90 -8.05 6.68 -4.72
CA LEU A 90 -8.04 7.38 -6.00
C LEU A 90 -9.19 6.93 -6.92
N ILE A 91 -9.37 5.60 -7.06
CA ILE A 91 -10.45 5.05 -7.89
C ILE A 91 -11.81 5.33 -7.26
N LEU A 92 -11.93 5.17 -5.93
CA LEU A 92 -13.17 5.47 -5.22
C LEU A 92 -13.60 6.92 -5.44
N LEU A 93 -12.70 7.87 -5.21
CA LEU A 93 -12.98 9.29 -5.39
C LEU A 93 -13.42 9.59 -6.82
N TYR A 94 -12.73 9.03 -7.82
CA TYR A 94 -13.12 9.20 -9.22
C TYR A 94 -14.53 8.69 -9.48
N CYS A 95 -14.82 7.45 -9.09
CA CYS A 95 -16.10 6.81 -9.32
C CYS A 95 -17.25 7.49 -8.57
N GLU A 96 -16.99 8.07 -7.39
CA GLU A 96 -17.97 8.89 -6.67
C GLU A 96 -18.23 10.21 -7.40
N GLU A 97 -17.20 10.89 -7.90
CA GLU A 97 -17.33 12.14 -8.67
C GLU A 97 -17.99 11.92 -10.04
N SER A 98 -17.75 10.78 -10.69
CA SER A 98 -18.27 10.45 -12.03
C SER A 98 -19.57 9.62 -12.01
N ASN A 99 -20.07 9.25 -10.83
CA ASN A 99 -21.21 8.33 -10.63
C ASN A 99 -21.01 6.92 -11.22
N GLN A 100 -19.76 6.43 -11.27
CA GLN A 100 -19.40 5.09 -11.79
C GLN A 100 -19.04 4.09 -10.68
N PHE A 101 -19.64 4.26 -9.49
CA PHE A 101 -19.33 3.43 -8.33
C PHE A 101 -19.83 1.98 -8.47
N GLU A 102 -20.93 1.75 -9.18
CA GLU A 102 -21.45 0.39 -9.37
C GLU A 102 -20.56 -0.42 -10.32
N GLU A 103 -19.97 0.21 -11.35
CA GLU A 103 -18.96 -0.38 -12.23
C GLU A 103 -17.72 -0.80 -11.43
N TYR A 104 -17.27 0.06 -10.53
CA TYR A 104 -16.15 -0.23 -9.64
C TYR A 104 -16.45 -1.40 -8.70
N LYS A 105 -17.62 -1.39 -8.07
CA LYS A 105 -18.07 -2.43 -7.13
C LYS A 105 -18.32 -3.78 -7.81
N SER A 106 -18.64 -3.77 -9.11
CA SER A 106 -18.84 -4.98 -9.92
C SER A 106 -17.55 -5.72 -10.26
N GLN A 107 -16.38 -5.08 -10.08
CA GLN A 107 -15.11 -5.68 -10.44
C GLN A 107 -14.82 -6.96 -9.63
N PRO A 108 -14.30 -8.03 -10.25
CA PRO A 108 -14.11 -9.32 -9.61
C PRO A 108 -13.12 -9.26 -8.43
N TRP A 109 -12.19 -8.31 -8.47
CA TRP A 109 -11.19 -8.08 -7.42
C TRP A 109 -11.68 -7.14 -6.31
N PHE A 110 -12.80 -6.43 -6.48
CA PHE A 110 -13.23 -5.36 -5.57
C PHE A 110 -13.37 -5.83 -4.12
N GLN A 111 -14.10 -6.92 -3.90
CA GLN A 111 -14.36 -7.43 -2.55
C GLN A 111 -13.08 -7.97 -1.89
N PHE A 112 -12.24 -8.65 -2.66
CA PHE A 112 -10.93 -9.11 -2.22
C PHE A 112 -10.04 -7.93 -1.82
N ALA A 113 -9.94 -6.92 -2.68
CA ALA A 113 -9.16 -5.71 -2.43
C ALA A 113 -9.61 -4.97 -1.17
N ARG A 114 -10.92 -4.85 -0.97
CA ARG A 114 -11.51 -4.21 0.22
C ARG A 114 -11.13 -4.94 1.50
N ILE A 115 -11.17 -6.28 1.50
CA ILE A 115 -10.78 -7.09 2.65
C ILE A 115 -9.27 -6.99 2.90
N ILE A 116 -8.44 -7.17 1.86
CA ILE A 116 -6.98 -7.08 1.98
C ILE A 116 -6.54 -5.71 2.47
N ARG A 117 -7.14 -4.62 1.99
CA ARG A 117 -6.85 -3.26 2.48
C ARG A 117 -7.05 -3.18 3.99
N ASN A 118 -8.13 -3.74 4.53
CA ASN A 118 -8.38 -3.75 5.98
C ASN A 118 -7.34 -4.63 6.70
N VAL A 119 -7.06 -5.83 6.18
CA VAL A 119 -6.05 -6.77 6.70
C VAL A 119 -4.68 -6.11 6.82
N VAL A 120 -4.23 -5.39 5.79
CA VAL A 120 -2.91 -4.74 5.81
C VAL A 120 -2.91 -3.48 6.66
N SER A 121 -4.03 -2.76 6.80
CA SER A 121 -4.08 -1.44 7.45
C SER A 121 -4.02 -1.49 8.98
N HIS A 122 -4.26 -2.65 9.60
CA HIS A 122 -4.23 -2.78 11.06
C HIS A 122 -2.81 -2.83 11.64
N LYS A 123 -2.70 -2.49 12.94
CA LYS A 123 -1.43 -2.41 13.70
C LYS A 123 -0.60 -3.69 13.64
N ASP A 124 -1.24 -4.85 13.55
CA ASP A 124 -0.57 -6.16 13.50
C ASP A 124 -0.32 -6.65 12.06
N CYS A 125 -0.64 -5.83 11.05
CA CYS A 125 -0.34 -6.03 9.63
C CYS A 125 -0.48 -7.46 9.13
N GLY A 126 -1.66 -7.83 8.64
CA GLY A 126 -1.85 -9.12 8.01
C GLY A 126 -2.88 -10.01 8.72
N VAL A 127 -3.46 -9.62 9.85
CA VAL A 127 -4.52 -10.44 10.48
C VAL A 127 -5.89 -10.04 9.93
N LEU A 128 -6.69 -11.01 9.49
CA LEU A 128 -8.10 -10.81 9.18
C LEU A 128 -8.89 -10.69 10.48
N ARG A 129 -9.24 -9.46 10.89
CA ARG A 129 -9.95 -9.23 12.16
C ARG A 129 -11.45 -9.36 12.07
N GLU A 130 -12.01 -8.96 10.94
CA GLU A 130 -13.44 -8.93 10.72
C GLU A 130 -13.76 -9.31 9.28
N TRP A 131 -14.89 -9.99 9.11
CA TRP A 131 -15.48 -10.20 7.80
C TRP A 131 -16.48 -9.08 7.51
N PRO A 132 -16.48 -8.49 6.30
CA PRO A 132 -17.43 -7.42 5.98
C PRO A 132 -18.88 -7.82 6.25
N SER A 133 -19.59 -6.96 6.98
CA SER A 133 -20.95 -7.26 7.45
C SER A 133 -21.96 -7.36 6.30
N ASP A 134 -21.77 -6.60 5.23
CA ASP A 134 -22.56 -6.65 4.00
C ASP A 134 -22.38 -7.97 3.25
N LEU A 135 -21.17 -8.55 3.25
CA LEU A 135 -20.92 -9.88 2.70
C LEU A 135 -21.60 -10.95 3.57
N SER A 136 -21.50 -10.86 4.90
CA SER A 136 -22.19 -11.77 5.81
C SER A 136 -23.71 -11.75 5.60
N LYS A 137 -24.32 -10.56 5.47
CA LYS A 137 -25.76 -10.41 5.24
C LYS A 137 -26.21 -11.02 3.91
N LYS A 138 -25.33 -11.07 2.91
CA LYS A 138 -25.57 -11.72 1.61
C LYS A 138 -25.22 -13.20 1.59
N GLY A 139 -24.82 -13.79 2.72
CA GLY A 139 -24.40 -15.19 2.81
C GLY A 139 -23.05 -15.49 2.14
N ILE A 140 -22.27 -14.47 1.78
CA ILE A 140 -20.96 -14.63 1.15
C ILE A 140 -19.93 -14.94 2.23
N THR A 141 -19.39 -16.16 2.19
CA THR A 141 -18.40 -16.68 3.15
C THR A 141 -16.99 -16.78 2.61
N SER A 142 -16.80 -16.62 1.30
CA SER A 142 -15.47 -16.54 0.69
C SER A 142 -15.44 -15.57 -0.49
N VAL A 143 -14.24 -15.05 -0.77
CA VAL A 143 -13.93 -14.26 -1.97
C VAL A 143 -12.65 -14.80 -2.59
N VAL A 144 -12.63 -14.93 -3.91
CA VAL A 144 -11.48 -15.47 -4.65
C VAL A 144 -11.01 -14.45 -5.66
N TRP A 145 -9.69 -14.23 -5.71
CA TRP A 145 -9.06 -13.41 -6.73
C TRP A 145 -7.72 -14.02 -7.14
N ARG A 146 -7.54 -14.28 -8.44
CA ARG A 146 -6.32 -14.88 -9.02
C ARG A 146 -5.83 -16.15 -8.28
N GLY A 147 -6.77 -16.99 -7.84
CA GLY A 147 -6.48 -18.23 -7.10
C GLY A 147 -6.26 -18.05 -5.60
N ASN A 148 -6.17 -16.81 -5.11
CA ASN A 148 -6.13 -16.51 -3.68
C ASN A 148 -7.55 -16.42 -3.12
N GLU A 149 -7.86 -17.28 -2.17
CA GLU A 149 -9.14 -17.28 -1.47
C GLU A 149 -8.99 -16.66 -0.08
N LEU A 150 -9.88 -15.73 0.26
CA LEU A 150 -10.12 -15.29 1.62
C LEU A 150 -11.45 -15.86 2.07
N ARG A 151 -11.47 -16.46 3.27
CA ARG A 151 -12.68 -17.06 3.84
C ARG A 151 -12.99 -16.42 5.18
N LYS A 152 -14.28 -16.43 5.53
CA LYS A 152 -14.78 -15.92 6.81
C LYS A 152 -14.23 -16.66 8.02
N ASP A 153 -13.91 -17.95 7.89
CA ASP A 153 -13.28 -18.76 8.95
C ASP A 153 -11.80 -18.41 9.18
N MET A 154 -11.20 -17.60 8.31
CA MET A 154 -9.84 -17.06 8.48
C MET A 154 -9.79 -15.88 9.44
N ILE A 155 -10.91 -15.48 10.07
CA ILE A 155 -10.89 -14.46 11.12
C ILE A 155 -9.94 -14.89 12.24
N GLY A 156 -9.07 -13.96 12.67
CA GLY A 156 -8.01 -14.19 13.64
C GLY A 156 -6.73 -14.77 13.03
N GLN A 157 -6.73 -15.16 11.75
CA GLN A 157 -5.56 -15.74 11.09
C GLN A 157 -4.74 -14.68 10.35
N THR A 158 -3.44 -14.92 10.27
CA THR A 158 -2.54 -14.16 9.42
C THR A 158 -2.75 -14.53 7.95
N ILE A 159 -3.01 -13.52 7.15
CA ILE A 159 -3.11 -13.55 5.70
C ILE A 159 -1.75 -13.16 5.13
N ASP A 160 -1.15 -14.08 4.39
CA ASP A 160 0.15 -13.87 3.78
C ASP A 160 0.03 -13.16 2.42
N PHE A 161 -0.27 -11.86 2.45
CA PHE A 161 -0.36 -11.03 1.25
C PHE A 161 1.00 -10.43 0.88
N LYS A 162 1.56 -10.87 -0.25
CA LYS A 162 2.87 -10.52 -0.79
C LYS A 162 2.82 -9.24 -1.63
N VAL A 163 3.99 -8.63 -1.79
CA VAL A 163 4.18 -7.45 -2.65
C VAL A 163 3.77 -7.73 -4.11
N ARG A 164 4.07 -8.93 -4.62
CA ARG A 164 3.70 -9.34 -5.98
C ARG A 164 2.19 -9.25 -6.21
N GLU A 165 1.42 -9.63 -5.20
CA GLU A 165 -0.04 -9.58 -5.27
C GLU A 165 -0.54 -8.13 -5.18
N ALA A 166 0.14 -7.27 -4.41
CA ALA A 166 -0.15 -5.83 -4.44
C ALA A 166 0.06 -5.23 -5.85
N LEU A 167 1.11 -5.65 -6.56
CA LEU A 167 1.37 -5.23 -7.94
C LEU A 167 0.29 -5.72 -8.90
N HIS A 168 -0.06 -7.02 -8.86
CA HIS A 168 -1.12 -7.56 -9.72
C HIS A 168 -2.47 -6.88 -9.46
N LEU A 169 -2.78 -6.55 -8.20
CA LEU A 169 -4.02 -5.85 -7.88
C LEU A 169 -4.01 -4.41 -8.40
N LEU A 170 -2.87 -3.74 -8.34
CA LEU A 170 -2.71 -2.41 -8.92
C LEU A 170 -2.82 -2.44 -10.46
N ASP A 171 -2.32 -3.49 -11.10
CA ASP A 171 -2.47 -3.67 -12.55
C ASP A 171 -3.95 -3.90 -12.92
N ASP A 172 -4.67 -4.77 -12.21
CA ASP A 172 -6.11 -4.98 -12.41
C ASP A 172 -6.92 -3.67 -12.21
N GLN A 173 -6.51 -2.86 -11.24
CA GLN A 173 -7.07 -1.53 -10.98
C GLN A 173 -6.81 -0.54 -12.12
N ARG A 174 -5.62 -0.55 -12.70
CA ARG A 174 -5.29 0.30 -13.86
C ARG A 174 -6.01 -0.15 -15.12
N GLU A 175 -6.10 -1.46 -15.35
CA GLU A 175 -6.86 -2.02 -16.47
C GLU A 175 -8.34 -1.65 -16.38
N PHE A 176 -8.93 -1.66 -15.18
CA PHE A 176 -10.28 -1.17 -14.95
C PHE A 176 -10.44 0.30 -15.38
N VAL A 177 -9.52 1.18 -14.94
CA VAL A 177 -9.57 2.59 -15.35
C VAL A 177 -9.43 2.75 -16.85
N LEU A 178 -8.52 2.03 -17.49
CA LEU A 178 -8.26 2.13 -18.93
C LEU A 178 -9.47 1.67 -19.76
N ASN A 179 -10.03 0.52 -19.40
CA ASN A 179 -10.94 -0.23 -20.29
C ASN A 179 -12.43 -0.11 -19.91
N VAL A 180 -12.76 0.33 -18.69
CA VAL A 180 -14.14 0.34 -18.19
C VAL A 180 -14.63 1.73 -17.82
N LEU A 181 -13.80 2.55 -17.18
CA LEU A 181 -14.19 3.91 -16.82
C LEU A 181 -14.19 4.84 -18.03
N ASP A 182 -15.05 5.85 -17.98
CA ASP A 182 -15.14 6.90 -19.02
C ASP A 182 -14.14 8.02 -18.72
#